data_AF-A0AAI9E2A4-F1
#
_entry.id   AF-A0AAI9E2A4-F1
#
_cell.length_a   1.000
_cell.length_b   1.000
_cell.length_c   1.000
_cell.angle_alpha   90.00
_cell.angle_beta   90.00
_cell.angle_gamma   90.00
#
_symmetry.space_group_name_H-M   'P 1'
#
loop_
_entity.id
_entity.type
_entity.pdbx_description
1 polymer ?
#
loop_
_entity_poly.entity_id
_entity_poly.type
_entity_poly.pdbx_seq_one_letter_code
_entity_poly.pdbx_strand_id
1 'polypeptide(L)'
;MNSHSPKVVMMDSDEAASIQTLTGWVDRQGRFWGDNEHQARWSGSTHRKCGKHPEQHPAYPSNSYCESCRKEDRQAKFAEMKRVAWRGEPLVIFDTDTYFFDAESLEDYCRDHDVLPGDLQLVICLPNHIDQFDILQHCEEILPEDGEISFIPEAVQVAVEALNKAIKESAAVSWSQGSLVAVLPDDLLNAGEKTAGQKEQTA
;
A
#
# COMPACT_ATOMS: atom_id res chain seq x y z
N MET A 1 -0.77 62.09 -5.48
CA MET A 1 -2.21 61.72 -5.45
C MET A 1 -2.56 61.21 -6.84
N ASN A 2 -2.51 59.89 -7.06
CA ASN A 2 -2.90 59.32 -8.35
C ASN A 2 -4.42 59.21 -8.39
N SER A 3 -5.07 60.18 -9.04
CA SER A 3 -6.49 60.14 -9.34
C SER A 3 -6.75 59.10 -10.43
N HIS A 4 -7.02 57.86 -10.04
CA HIS A 4 -7.64 56.88 -10.94
C HIS A 4 -9.13 57.20 -11.00
N SER A 5 -9.50 58.12 -11.89
CA SER A 5 -10.89 58.33 -12.26
C SER A 5 -11.44 57.00 -12.79
N PRO A 6 -12.57 56.49 -12.27
CA PRO A 6 -13.13 55.23 -12.75
C PRO A 6 -13.48 55.36 -14.23
N LYS A 7 -13.00 54.41 -15.05
CA LYS A 7 -13.33 54.35 -16.48
C LYS A 7 -14.85 54.19 -16.61
N VAL A 8 -15.51 55.14 -17.27
CA VAL A 8 -16.97 55.09 -17.50
C VAL A 8 -17.23 54.19 -18.70
N VAL A 9 -17.82 53.02 -18.46
CA VAL A 9 -18.30 52.08 -19.49
C VAL A 9 -19.82 52.20 -19.56
N MET A 10 -20.35 52.63 -20.71
CA MET A 10 -21.78 52.88 -20.92
C MET A 10 -22.52 51.58 -21.25
N MET A 11 -23.80 51.47 -20.86
CA MET A 11 -24.61 50.24 -21.00
C MET A 11 -24.66 49.68 -22.43
N ASP A 12 -24.68 50.55 -23.43
CA ASP A 12 -24.77 50.18 -24.85
C ASP A 12 -23.40 49.88 -25.49
N SER A 13 -22.32 49.90 -24.70
CA SER A 13 -20.97 49.64 -25.20
C SER A 13 -20.70 48.15 -25.36
N ASP A 14 -20.03 47.76 -26.44
CA ASP A 14 -19.50 46.40 -26.61
C ASP A 14 -18.46 46.02 -25.52
N GLU A 15 -17.87 47.02 -24.86
CA GLU A 15 -17.03 46.82 -23.67
C GLU A 15 -17.85 46.45 -22.43
N ALA A 16 -19.13 46.84 -22.38
CA ALA A 16 -20.03 46.54 -21.26
C ALA A 16 -20.49 45.08 -21.26
N ALA A 17 -20.80 44.53 -22.44
CA ALA A 17 -21.16 43.12 -22.60
C ALA A 17 -20.91 42.64 -24.03
N SER A 18 -20.36 41.43 -24.16
CA SER A 18 -20.28 40.72 -25.43
C SER A 18 -20.81 39.29 -25.24
N ILE A 19 -21.49 38.77 -26.26
CA ILE A 19 -21.90 37.36 -26.27
C ILE A 19 -20.64 36.51 -26.43
N GLN A 20 -20.40 35.62 -25.45
CA GLN A 20 -19.28 34.69 -25.46
C GLN A 20 -19.80 33.26 -25.66
N THR A 21 -19.16 32.51 -26.56
CA THR A 21 -19.42 31.06 -26.71
C THR A 21 -18.30 30.29 -26.02
N LEU A 22 -18.61 29.69 -24.87
CA LEU A 22 -17.67 28.80 -24.17
C LEU A 22 -17.72 27.42 -24.82
N THR A 23 -16.61 27.01 -25.43
CA THR A 23 -16.41 25.65 -25.92
C THR A 23 -15.57 24.86 -24.92
N GLY A 24 -15.84 23.57 -24.79
CA GLY A 24 -15.09 22.70 -23.90
C GLY A 24 -15.76 21.36 -23.73
N TRP A 25 -15.07 20.46 -23.03
CA TRP A 25 -15.48 19.08 -22.86
C TRP A 25 -16.44 18.93 -21.70
N VAL A 26 -17.54 18.21 -21.95
CA VAL A 26 -18.53 17.86 -20.94
C VAL A 26 -18.50 16.36 -20.74
N ASP A 27 -18.40 15.90 -19.48
CA ASP A 27 -18.45 14.48 -19.18
C ASP A 27 -19.87 13.90 -19.29
N ARG A 28 -20.00 12.58 -19.16
CA ARG A 28 -21.29 11.87 -19.21
C ARG A 28 -22.29 12.37 -18.16
N GLN A 29 -21.81 12.94 -17.06
CA GLN A 29 -22.62 13.45 -15.94
C GLN A 29 -22.92 14.96 -16.04
N GLY A 30 -22.50 15.63 -17.12
CA GLY A 30 -22.77 17.05 -17.36
C GLY A 30 -21.78 18.02 -16.73
N ARG A 31 -20.62 17.56 -16.21
CA ARG A 31 -19.58 18.45 -15.68
C ARG A 31 -18.72 19.01 -16.81
N PHE A 32 -18.46 20.32 -16.78
CA PHE A 32 -17.63 21.03 -17.75
C PHE A 32 -16.16 21.04 -17.32
N TRP A 33 -15.26 20.69 -18.24
CA TRP A 33 -13.82 20.52 -18.01
C TRP A 33 -12.95 21.49 -18.81
N GLY A 34 -13.55 22.48 -19.49
CA GLY A 34 -12.82 23.38 -20.39
C GLY A 34 -12.12 22.61 -21.51
N ASP A 35 -10.85 22.92 -21.77
CA ASP A 35 -10.05 22.26 -22.82
C ASP A 35 -9.51 20.88 -22.42
N ASN A 36 -9.78 20.40 -21.20
CA ASN A 36 -9.22 19.14 -20.71
C ASN A 36 -10.05 17.91 -21.14
N GLU A 37 -9.88 17.53 -22.41
CA GLU A 37 -10.52 16.34 -23.00
C GLU A 37 -10.24 15.06 -22.21
N HIS A 38 -8.98 14.84 -21.85
CA HIS A 38 -8.56 13.62 -21.18
C HIS A 38 -9.32 13.43 -19.86
N GLN A 39 -9.39 14.48 -19.06
CA GLN A 39 -10.07 14.43 -17.77
C GLN A 39 -11.59 14.27 -17.92
N ALA A 40 -12.20 14.92 -18.91
CA ALA A 40 -13.62 14.76 -19.20
C ALA A 40 -13.96 13.32 -19.62
N ARG A 41 -13.15 12.73 -20.50
CA ARG A 41 -13.30 11.33 -20.93
C ARG A 41 -13.07 10.37 -19.77
N TRP A 42 -12.04 10.59 -18.96
CA TRP A 42 -11.76 9.76 -17.79
C TRP A 42 -12.92 9.82 -16.79
N SER A 43 -13.41 11.02 -16.46
CA SER A 43 -14.56 11.26 -15.58
C SER A 43 -15.84 10.58 -16.08
N GLY A 44 -16.08 10.60 -17.40
CA GLY A 44 -17.24 9.96 -18.02
C GLY A 44 -17.11 8.44 -18.21
N SER A 45 -15.88 7.91 -18.17
CA SER A 45 -15.60 6.50 -18.43
C SER A 45 -15.86 5.62 -17.22
N THR A 46 -16.28 4.37 -17.47
CA THR A 46 -16.33 3.32 -16.43
C THR A 46 -15.17 2.35 -16.54
N HIS A 47 -14.70 2.09 -17.76
CA HIS A 47 -13.63 1.14 -18.05
C HIS A 47 -12.66 1.72 -19.08
N ARG A 48 -11.44 1.19 -19.06
CA ARG A 48 -10.38 1.49 -20.03
C ARG A 48 -9.67 0.22 -20.49
N LYS A 49 -9.05 0.28 -21.66
CA LYS A 49 -8.19 -0.80 -22.17
C LYS A 49 -6.81 -0.73 -21.53
N CYS A 50 -6.08 -1.84 -21.54
CA CYS A 50 -4.69 -1.85 -21.09
C CYS A 50 -3.81 -1.03 -22.03
N GLY A 51 -2.89 -0.24 -21.46
CA GLY A 51 -1.92 0.53 -22.23
C GLY A 51 -0.79 -0.32 -22.82
N LYS A 52 -0.33 -1.36 -22.09
CA LYS A 52 0.74 -2.27 -22.54
C LYS A 52 0.22 -3.30 -23.55
N HIS A 53 -0.92 -3.95 -23.26
CA HIS A 53 -1.48 -5.05 -24.06
C HIS A 53 -2.98 -4.84 -24.33
N PRO A 54 -3.37 -3.88 -25.20
CA PRO A 54 -4.76 -3.46 -25.38
C PRO A 54 -5.70 -4.52 -26.00
N GLU A 55 -5.15 -5.50 -26.71
CA GLU A 55 -5.94 -6.56 -27.38
C GLU A 55 -6.00 -7.87 -26.59
N GLN A 56 -5.01 -8.12 -25.73
CA GLN A 56 -4.89 -9.37 -24.99
C GLN A 56 -5.54 -9.27 -23.60
N HIS A 57 -5.45 -8.09 -22.98
CA HIS A 57 -6.00 -7.89 -21.64
C HIS A 57 -7.43 -7.36 -21.71
N PRO A 58 -8.34 -7.85 -20.85
CA PRO A 58 -9.71 -7.36 -20.80
C PRO A 58 -9.73 -5.87 -20.40
N ALA A 59 -10.79 -5.18 -20.78
CA ALA A 59 -11.06 -3.85 -20.25
C ALA A 59 -11.28 -3.94 -18.74
N TYR A 60 -10.74 -2.99 -18.00
CA TYR A 60 -10.78 -2.94 -16.53
C TYR A 60 -11.30 -1.58 -16.06
N PRO A 61 -11.79 -1.48 -14.80
CA PRO A 61 -12.32 -0.23 -14.28
C PRO A 61 -11.32 0.92 -14.41
N SER A 62 -11.79 2.10 -14.86
CA SER A 62 -10.91 3.26 -15.11
C SER A 62 -10.20 3.78 -13.86
N ASN A 63 -10.77 3.50 -12.68
CA ASN A 63 -10.21 3.82 -11.36
C ASN A 63 -9.31 2.71 -10.79
N SER A 64 -9.06 1.64 -11.54
CA SER A 64 -8.20 0.53 -11.13
C SER A 64 -6.99 0.41 -12.08
N TYR A 65 -6.16 -0.59 -11.85
CA TYR A 65 -5.03 -1.00 -12.70
C TYR A 65 -5.40 -2.27 -13.49
N CYS A 66 -4.63 -2.54 -14.54
CA CYS A 66 -4.76 -3.79 -15.28
C CYS A 66 -4.22 -4.95 -14.44
N GLU A 67 -5.10 -5.84 -13.97
CA GLU A 67 -4.74 -6.97 -13.11
C GLU A 67 -3.77 -7.94 -13.76
N SER A 68 -3.92 -8.22 -15.06
CA SER A 68 -3.01 -9.09 -15.81
C SER A 68 -1.58 -8.53 -15.82
N CYS A 69 -1.41 -7.25 -16.15
CA CYS A 69 -0.09 -6.60 -16.08
C CYS A 69 0.45 -6.57 -14.66
N ARG A 70 -0.39 -6.32 -13.65
CA ARG A 70 0.05 -6.37 -12.25
C ARG A 70 0.56 -7.77 -11.92
N LYS A 71 -0.16 -8.83 -12.28
CA LYS A 71 0.23 -10.22 -12.02
C LYS A 71 1.57 -10.55 -12.68
N GLU A 72 1.77 -10.17 -13.94
CA GLU A 72 3.03 -10.33 -14.66
C GLU A 72 4.19 -9.60 -13.95
N ASP A 73 4.01 -8.32 -13.64
CA ASP A 73 5.01 -7.49 -12.98
C ASP A 73 5.35 -8.07 -11.58
N ARG A 74 4.36 -8.64 -10.87
CA ARG A 74 4.56 -9.29 -9.56
C ARG A 74 5.31 -10.61 -9.68
N GLN A 75 4.99 -11.44 -10.66
CA GLN A 75 5.72 -12.68 -10.93
C GLN A 75 7.18 -12.41 -11.30
N ALA A 76 7.43 -11.39 -12.13
CA ALA A 76 8.79 -10.94 -12.44
C ALA A 76 9.53 -10.48 -11.17
N LYS A 77 8.89 -9.65 -10.34
CA LYS A 77 9.45 -9.21 -9.07
C LYS A 77 9.81 -10.38 -8.15
N PHE A 78 8.92 -11.36 -7.99
CA PHE A 78 9.16 -12.54 -7.16
C PHE A 78 10.33 -13.38 -7.68
N ALA A 79 10.44 -13.57 -9.00
CA ALA A 79 11.52 -14.34 -9.62
C ALA A 79 12.91 -13.75 -9.29
N GLU A 80 13.02 -12.42 -9.28
CA GLU A 80 14.24 -11.65 -8.98
C GLU A 80 14.60 -11.59 -7.49
N MET A 81 13.68 -11.95 -6.58
CA MET A 81 13.94 -11.88 -5.14
C MET A 81 15.03 -12.86 -4.70
N LYS A 82 15.80 -12.42 -3.70
CA LYS A 82 16.84 -13.23 -3.09
C LYS A 82 16.20 -14.35 -2.27
N ARG A 83 16.68 -15.57 -2.47
CA ARG A 83 16.26 -16.77 -1.74
C ARG A 83 17.16 -17.00 -0.54
N VAL A 84 16.56 -17.29 0.61
CA VAL A 84 17.26 -17.54 1.87
C VAL A 84 16.65 -18.76 2.55
N ALA A 85 17.50 -19.60 3.16
CA ALA A 85 17.03 -20.75 3.94
C ALA A 85 16.19 -20.27 5.12
N TRP A 86 14.99 -20.84 5.24
CA TRP A 86 14.06 -20.51 6.32
C TRP A 86 14.52 -21.11 7.65
N ARG A 87 14.38 -20.35 8.74
CA ARG A 87 14.83 -20.71 10.10
C ARG A 87 13.72 -20.60 11.14
N GLY A 88 12.46 -20.53 10.72
CA GLY A 88 11.30 -20.37 11.61
C GLY A 88 10.80 -18.93 11.73
N GLU A 89 11.23 -18.02 10.85
CA GLU A 89 10.65 -16.68 10.76
C GLU A 89 9.19 -16.72 10.28
N PRO A 90 8.34 -15.74 10.61
CA PRO A 90 7.01 -15.66 10.03
C PRO A 90 7.06 -15.53 8.51
N LEU A 91 6.10 -16.16 7.83
CA LEU A 91 5.98 -16.22 6.38
C LEU A 91 4.68 -15.58 5.91
N VAL A 92 4.65 -15.20 4.64
CA VAL A 92 3.45 -14.73 3.94
C VAL A 92 3.48 -15.21 2.50
N ILE A 93 2.31 -15.50 1.93
CA ILE A 93 2.20 -15.77 0.49
C ILE A 93 2.32 -14.42 -0.26
N PHE A 94 3.26 -14.34 -1.19
CA PHE A 94 3.60 -13.12 -1.90
C PHE A 94 2.40 -12.47 -2.65
N ASP A 95 2.26 -11.15 -2.49
CA ASP A 95 1.17 -10.30 -3.00
C ASP A 95 -0.21 -10.69 -2.46
N THR A 96 -0.27 -11.29 -1.27
CA THR A 96 -1.51 -11.65 -0.56
C THR A 96 -1.48 -11.23 0.92
N ASP A 97 -2.61 -11.40 1.60
CA ASP A 97 -2.77 -11.16 3.04
C ASP A 97 -2.82 -12.46 3.87
N THR A 98 -2.21 -13.55 3.38
CA THR A 98 -2.17 -14.86 4.06
C THR A 98 -0.82 -15.06 4.75
N TYR A 99 -0.82 -15.01 6.09
CA TYR A 99 0.36 -15.07 6.95
C TYR A 99 0.43 -16.37 7.75
N PHE A 100 1.66 -16.85 8.00
CA PHE A 100 1.97 -18.02 8.80
C PHE A 100 3.01 -17.65 9.86
N PHE A 101 2.75 -17.94 11.13
CA PHE A 101 3.65 -17.58 12.24
C PHE A 101 4.50 -18.75 12.74
N ASP A 102 4.19 -19.96 12.27
CA ASP A 102 4.85 -21.21 12.62
C ASP A 102 4.70 -22.24 11.48
N ALA A 103 5.38 -23.37 11.59
CA ALA A 103 5.32 -24.44 10.59
C ALA A 103 3.93 -25.12 10.55
N GLU A 104 3.28 -25.27 11.70
CA GLU A 104 1.99 -25.96 11.82
C GLU A 104 0.88 -25.23 11.05
N SER A 105 0.80 -23.91 11.16
CA SER A 105 -0.14 -23.07 10.41
C SER A 105 0.07 -23.13 8.90
N LEU A 106 1.32 -23.27 8.43
CA LEU A 106 1.63 -23.48 7.02
C LEU A 106 1.20 -24.87 6.56
N GLU A 107 1.47 -25.91 7.36
CA GLU A 107 1.07 -27.30 7.06
C GLU A 107 -0.45 -27.45 6.98
N ASP A 108 -1.18 -26.85 7.92
CA ASP A 108 -2.63 -26.86 7.94
C ASP A 108 -3.21 -26.19 6.68
N TYR A 109 -2.69 -25.03 6.29
CA TYR A 109 -3.09 -24.38 5.05
C TYR A 109 -2.81 -25.23 3.81
N CYS A 110 -1.63 -25.86 3.74
CA CYS A 110 -1.29 -26.74 2.63
C CYS A 110 -2.25 -27.93 2.52
N ARG A 111 -2.64 -28.52 3.67
CA ARG A 111 -3.59 -29.63 3.75
C ARG A 111 -5.00 -29.22 3.34
N ASP A 112 -5.48 -28.08 3.84
CA ASP A 112 -6.84 -27.60 3.58
C ASP A 112 -7.04 -27.17 2.11
N HIS A 113 -5.96 -26.73 1.46
CA HIS A 113 -5.99 -26.26 0.07
C HIS A 113 -5.45 -27.27 -0.95
N ASP A 114 -5.00 -28.45 -0.52
CA ASP A 114 -4.39 -29.49 -1.38
C ASP A 114 -3.21 -28.94 -2.23
N VAL A 115 -2.33 -28.17 -1.58
CA VAL A 115 -1.14 -27.54 -2.20
C VAL A 115 0.11 -27.92 -1.45
N LEU A 116 1.26 -27.99 -2.16
CA LEU A 116 2.54 -28.17 -1.50
C LEU A 116 3.12 -26.81 -1.10
N PRO A 117 3.86 -26.72 0.03
CA PRO A 117 4.59 -25.51 0.42
C PRO A 117 5.55 -25.01 -0.66
N GLY A 118 6.12 -25.91 -1.47
CA GLY A 118 6.99 -25.54 -2.60
C GLY A 118 6.27 -24.89 -3.78
N ASP A 119 4.95 -25.09 -3.89
CA ASP A 119 4.11 -24.43 -4.89
C ASP A 119 3.69 -23.03 -4.44
N LEU A 120 3.84 -22.72 -3.16
CA LEU A 120 3.53 -21.41 -2.59
C LEU A 120 4.69 -20.43 -2.78
N GLN A 121 4.34 -19.20 -3.16
CA GLN A 121 5.30 -18.10 -3.30
C GLN A 121 5.60 -17.48 -1.93
N LEU A 122 6.30 -18.21 -1.07
CA LEU A 122 6.51 -17.81 0.33
C LEU A 122 7.64 -16.79 0.48
N VAL A 123 7.36 -15.75 1.25
CA VAL A 123 8.29 -14.66 1.56
C VAL A 123 8.40 -14.51 3.08
N ILE A 124 9.62 -14.25 3.55
CA ILE A 124 9.89 -13.97 4.97
C ILE A 124 9.35 -12.59 5.31
N CYS A 125 8.55 -12.53 6.38
CA CYS A 125 7.98 -11.30 6.89
C CYS A 125 9.04 -10.35 7.45
N LEU A 126 8.79 -9.04 7.31
CA LEU A 126 9.52 -7.98 7.98
C LEU A 126 8.76 -7.57 9.26
N PRO A 127 9.40 -7.59 10.44
CA PRO A 127 8.75 -7.12 11.67
C PRO A 127 8.52 -5.60 11.62
N ASN A 128 7.34 -5.17 12.04
CA ASN A 128 6.99 -3.77 12.24
C ASN A 128 7.14 -3.43 13.73
N HIS A 129 7.98 -2.44 14.01
CA HIS A 129 8.18 -1.90 15.36
C HIS A 129 7.45 -0.57 15.50
N ILE A 130 7.16 -0.18 16.75
CA ILE A 130 6.63 1.14 17.04
C ILE A 130 7.76 2.16 16.83
N ASP A 131 7.49 3.23 16.09
CA ASP A 131 8.43 4.33 15.94
C ASP A 131 8.56 5.09 17.26
N GLN A 132 9.78 5.56 17.56
CA GLN A 132 9.99 6.40 18.75
C GLN A 132 9.22 7.71 18.58
N PHE A 133 8.61 8.17 19.66
CA PHE A 133 7.89 9.42 19.70
C PHE A 133 8.86 10.58 19.75
N ASP A 134 8.90 11.37 18.67
CA ASP A 134 9.60 12.65 18.63
C ASP A 134 8.66 13.77 19.08
N ILE A 135 8.91 14.27 20.29
CA ILE A 135 8.10 15.32 20.89
C ILE A 135 8.25 16.68 20.19
N LEU A 136 9.40 16.95 19.55
CA LEU A 136 9.62 18.20 18.82
C LEU A 136 8.81 18.19 17.54
N GLN A 137 8.86 17.08 16.79
CA GLN A 137 8.03 16.88 15.62
C GLN A 137 6.53 16.97 15.96
N HIS A 138 6.12 16.36 17.08
CA HIS A 138 4.72 16.41 17.49
C HIS A 138 4.24 17.83 17.84
N CYS A 139 5.12 18.66 18.40
CA CYS A 139 4.80 19.99 18.88
C CYS A 139 5.17 21.11 17.89
N GLU A 140 5.59 20.79 16.65
CA GLU A 140 6.08 21.76 15.66
C GLU A 140 5.11 22.94 15.44
N GLU A 141 3.81 22.67 15.38
CA GLU A 141 2.76 23.69 15.14
C GLU A 141 2.44 24.57 16.37
N ILE A 142 2.87 24.17 17.58
CA ILE A 142 2.60 24.90 18.83
C ILE A 142 3.87 25.49 19.46
N LEU A 143 5.03 25.04 19.02
CA LEU A 143 6.30 25.59 19.44
C LEU A 143 6.55 26.93 18.72
N PRO A 144 7.24 27.89 19.37
CA PRO A 144 7.74 29.08 18.69
C PRO A 144 8.66 28.70 17.50
N GLU A 145 8.89 29.61 16.54
CA GLU A 145 9.80 29.36 15.39
C GLU A 145 11.23 28.96 15.83
N ASP A 146 11.68 29.43 16.99
CA ASP A 146 12.95 29.04 17.65
C ASP A 146 12.75 28.00 18.77
N GLY A 147 11.67 27.23 18.72
CA GLY A 147 11.23 26.34 19.78
C GLY A 147 12.19 25.18 20.03
N GLU A 148 12.91 25.25 21.13
CA GLU A 148 13.75 24.18 21.66
C GLU A 148 12.98 23.21 22.59
N ILE A 149 13.58 22.05 22.87
CA ILE A 149 13.02 21.08 23.83
C ILE A 149 12.84 21.65 25.24
N SER A 150 13.60 22.71 25.58
CA SER A 150 13.53 23.42 26.85
C SER A 150 12.19 24.13 27.10
N PHE A 151 11.41 24.42 26.06
CA PHE A 151 10.06 25.00 26.19
C PHE A 151 9.01 23.98 26.64
N ILE A 152 9.34 22.68 26.59
CA ILE A 152 8.44 21.61 27.00
C ILE A 152 8.65 21.32 28.49
N PRO A 153 7.60 21.18 29.32
CA PRO A 153 7.75 20.84 30.73
C PRO A 153 8.57 19.55 30.93
N GLU A 154 9.53 19.58 31.85
CA GLU A 154 10.44 18.46 32.13
C GLU A 154 9.70 17.15 32.42
N ALA A 155 8.59 17.22 33.15
CA ALA A 155 7.75 16.05 33.44
C ALA A 155 7.23 15.35 32.17
N VAL A 156 6.95 16.12 31.10
CA VAL A 156 6.52 15.59 29.80
C VAL A 156 7.72 14.98 29.06
N GLN A 157 8.89 15.64 29.09
CA GLN A 157 10.12 15.11 28.48
C GLN A 157 10.49 13.75 29.08
N VAL A 158 10.46 13.63 30.42
CA VAL A 158 10.74 12.38 31.14
C VAL A 158 9.72 11.28 30.77
N ALA A 159 8.44 11.63 30.63
CA ALA A 159 7.41 10.68 30.23
C ALA A 159 7.64 10.16 28.79
N VAL A 160 8.05 11.03 27.86
CA VAL A 160 8.40 10.64 26.49
C VAL A 160 9.65 9.77 26.45
N GLU A 161 10.68 10.09 27.24
CA GLU A 161 11.87 9.24 27.33
C GLU A 161 11.52 7.85 27.87
N ALA A 162 10.68 7.77 28.91
CA ALA A 162 10.20 6.50 29.45
C ALA A 162 9.40 5.70 28.41
N LEU A 163 8.54 6.36 27.63
CA LEU A 163 7.81 5.74 26.52
C LEU A 163 8.76 5.22 25.44
N ASN A 164 9.71 6.03 24.98
CA ASN A 164 10.68 5.65 23.95
C ASN A 164 11.56 4.49 24.40
N LYS A 165 11.89 4.43 25.70
CA LYS A 165 12.56 3.27 26.28
C LYS A 165 11.69 2.01 26.21
N ALA A 166 10.42 2.10 26.60
CA ALA A 166 9.49 0.97 26.51
C ALA A 166 9.28 0.51 25.06
N ILE A 167 9.19 1.44 24.11
CA ILE A 167 9.10 1.16 22.66
C ILE A 167 10.35 0.39 22.19
N LYS A 168 11.54 0.82 22.59
CA LYS A 168 12.81 0.17 22.20
C LYS A 168 12.94 -1.26 22.75
N GLU A 169 12.37 -1.52 23.92
CA GLU A 169 12.37 -2.85 24.56
C GLU A 169 11.21 -3.74 24.08
N SER A 170 10.26 -3.19 23.32
CA SER A 170 9.10 -3.92 22.83
C SER A 170 9.43 -4.87 21.67
N ALA A 171 8.70 -5.99 21.61
CA ALA A 171 8.74 -6.88 20.47
C ALA A 171 8.04 -6.25 19.24
N ALA A 172 8.16 -6.89 18.08
CA ALA A 172 7.40 -6.50 16.91
C ALA A 172 5.89 -6.53 17.18
N VAL A 173 5.17 -5.51 16.73
CA VAL A 173 3.72 -5.37 16.96
C VAL A 173 2.92 -6.03 15.84
N SER A 174 3.45 -6.01 14.63
CA SER A 174 2.86 -6.64 13.46
C SER A 174 3.96 -7.03 12.48
N TRP A 175 3.57 -7.67 11.38
CA TRP A 175 4.46 -8.12 10.34
C TRP A 175 3.95 -7.67 8.98
N SER A 176 4.88 -7.24 8.14
CA SER A 176 4.63 -6.87 6.74
C SER A 176 5.29 -7.89 5.82
N GLN A 177 4.83 -7.98 4.57
CA GLN A 177 5.55 -8.75 3.56
C GLN A 177 6.97 -8.19 3.35
N GLY A 178 7.98 -9.06 3.48
CA GLY A 178 9.37 -8.72 3.21
C GLY A 178 9.76 -8.84 1.73
N SER A 179 11.06 -9.01 1.50
CA SER A 179 11.68 -9.09 0.16
C SER A 179 12.55 -10.33 -0.05
N LEU A 180 12.56 -11.25 0.92
CA LEU A 180 13.35 -12.47 0.89
C LEU A 180 12.43 -13.68 0.71
N VAL A 181 12.69 -14.48 -0.31
CA VAL A 181 11.94 -15.71 -0.56
C VAL A 181 12.44 -16.80 0.38
N ALA A 182 11.51 -17.46 1.07
CA ALA A 182 11.81 -18.54 1.99
C ALA A 182 12.09 -19.83 1.21
N VAL A 183 13.24 -20.44 1.46
CA VAL A 183 13.54 -21.81 1.02
C VAL A 183 13.28 -22.72 2.20
N LEU A 184 12.20 -23.49 2.11
CA LEU A 184 11.81 -24.45 3.13
C LEU A 184 12.70 -25.69 3.08
N PRO A 185 12.96 -26.35 4.21
CA PRO A 185 13.67 -27.62 4.21
C PRO A 185 12.74 -28.74 3.74
N ASP A 186 13.30 -29.72 3.02
CA ASP A 186 12.55 -30.82 2.37
C ASP A 186 11.79 -31.72 3.36
N ASP A 187 12.16 -31.69 4.64
CA ASP A 187 11.59 -32.51 5.71
C ASP A 187 10.34 -31.91 6.37
N LEU A 188 10.00 -30.65 6.06
CA LEU A 188 8.92 -29.93 6.73
C LEU A 188 7.57 -30.64 6.60
N LEU A 189 7.28 -31.27 5.46
CA LEU A 189 6.03 -32.03 5.27
C LEU A 189 6.15 -33.51 5.61
N ASN A 190 7.37 -34.05 5.65
CA ASN A 190 7.61 -35.48 5.89
C ASN A 190 7.45 -35.87 7.38
N ALA A 191 7.26 -34.89 8.27
CA ALA A 191 6.99 -35.12 9.68
C ALA A 191 5.55 -35.61 9.94
N GLY A 192 4.58 -35.20 9.10
CA GLY A 192 3.17 -35.62 9.22
C GLY A 192 2.91 -37.08 8.83
N GLU A 193 3.71 -37.65 7.91
CA GLU A 193 3.54 -39.04 7.47
C GLU A 193 4.08 -40.07 8.50
N LYS A 194 4.97 -39.67 9.41
CA LYS A 194 5.58 -40.61 10.38
C LYS A 194 4.63 -41.00 11.51
N THR A 195 3.54 -40.28 11.73
CA THR A 195 2.61 -40.53 12.85
C THR A 195 1.43 -41.42 12.48
N ALA A 196 1.16 -41.62 11.18
CA ALA A 196 0.08 -42.50 10.70
C ALA A 196 0.48 -43.98 10.63
N GLY A 197 1.77 -44.31 10.61
CA GLY A 197 2.28 -45.68 10.39
C GLY A 197 2.52 -46.54 11.64
N GLN A 198 2.22 -46.08 12.86
CA GLN A 198 2.53 -46.83 14.10
C GLN A 198 1.31 -47.29 14.92
N LYS A 199 0.09 -47.22 14.38
CA LYS A 199 -1.12 -47.74 15.06
C LYS A 199 -1.77 -48.89 14.31
N GLU A 200 -1.01 -49.88 13.85
CA GLU A 200 -1.59 -51.13 13.37
C GLU A 200 -0.60 -52.29 13.47
N GLN A 201 -0.28 -52.69 14.70
CA GLN A 201 0.30 -53.99 15.04
C GLN A 201 0.34 -54.18 16.57
N THR A 202 -0.82 -54.49 17.17
CA THR A 202 -0.95 -55.32 18.39
C THR A 202 -2.43 -55.44 18.74
N ALA A 203 -3.05 -56.54 18.33
CA ALA A 203 -4.08 -57.32 19.03
C ALA A 203 -4.65 -58.38 18.07
#